data_AF-A0A9E7B9X6-F1
#
_entry.id   AF-A0A9E7B9X6-F1
#
_cell.length_a   1.000
_cell.length_b   1.000
_cell.length_c   1.000
_cell.angle_alpha   90.00
_cell.angle_beta   90.00
_cell.angle_gamma   90.00
#
_symmetry.space_group_name_H-M   'P 1'
#
loop_
_entity.id
_entity.type
_entity.pdbx_description
1 polymer ?
#
loop_
_entity_poly.entity_id
_entity_poly.type
_entity_poly.pdbx_seq_one_letter_code
_entity_poly.pdbx_strand_id
1 'polypeptide(L)'
;RRAADWSELRPEWGLAGCRAFIAAPRGRTDGTSLSGRSFLHSYDWQADKGFGVLELILTAPVVVASWISLQYYGSTVAPDLFGGGNKLLHNVAGGIGVLEGNGGNLRPGLPWQSIHDGEGYQHDPLRLSVIVEAPREAMTDILSRHPAVRALFDNGWLHLIAMDGEGKLAWRYDRNLGWESMDGTPAAGHAMAAE
;
A
#
# COMPACT_ATOMS: atom_id res chain seq x y z
N ARG A 1 23.05 -21.38 12.66
CA ARG A 1 23.89 -20.72 13.69
C ARG A 1 24.23 -19.24 13.39
N ARG A 2 23.67 -18.62 12.33
CA ARG A 2 23.80 -17.18 12.02
C ARG A 2 22.63 -16.31 12.54
N ALA A 3 21.41 -16.84 12.47
CA ALA A 3 20.19 -16.15 12.90
C ALA A 3 20.07 -15.73 14.39
N ALA A 4 21.09 -15.95 15.23
CA ALA A 4 21.11 -15.58 16.65
C ALA A 4 22.27 -14.63 17.02
N ASP A 5 23.11 -14.24 16.04
CA ASP A 5 24.21 -13.30 16.26
C ASP A 5 23.72 -11.85 16.10
N TRP A 6 23.82 -11.06 17.17
CA TRP A 6 23.43 -9.65 17.21
C TRP A 6 24.39 -8.73 16.43
N SER A 7 25.58 -9.21 16.07
CA SER A 7 26.54 -8.46 15.26
C SER A 7 26.26 -8.59 13.76
N GLU A 8 25.38 -9.50 13.34
CA GLU A 8 24.97 -9.59 11.95
C GLU A 8 24.06 -8.40 11.57
N LEU A 9 24.53 -7.63 10.58
CA LEU A 9 23.72 -6.62 9.91
C LEU A 9 22.49 -7.27 9.29
N ARG A 10 21.31 -6.96 9.82
CA ARG A 10 20.04 -7.33 9.20
C ARG A 10 19.50 -6.16 8.41
N PRO A 11 19.16 -6.36 7.13
CA PRO A 11 18.47 -5.32 6.40
C PRO A 11 17.13 -5.01 7.07
N GLU A 12 16.89 -3.73 7.34
CA GLU A 12 15.61 -3.25 7.88
C GLU A 12 14.63 -2.98 6.73
N TRP A 13 14.27 -4.06 6.04
CA TRP A 13 13.37 -4.00 4.89
C TRP A 13 11.90 -3.97 5.28
N GLY A 14 11.55 -4.35 6.51
CA GLY A 14 10.19 -4.19 7.04
C GLY A 14 9.11 -4.75 6.11
N LEU A 15 8.32 -3.85 5.51
CA LEU A 15 7.21 -4.15 4.61
C LEU A 15 7.54 -3.82 3.13
N ALA A 16 8.83 -3.72 2.79
CA ALA A 16 9.30 -3.53 1.42
C ALA A 16 8.72 -4.61 0.48
N GLY A 17 8.44 -4.21 -0.76
CA GLY A 17 7.81 -5.07 -1.76
C GLY A 17 6.32 -5.37 -1.54
N CYS A 18 5.68 -4.90 -0.46
CA CYS A 18 4.24 -5.02 -0.30
C CYS A 18 3.48 -4.24 -1.37
N ARG A 19 2.56 -4.91 -2.06
CA ARG A 19 1.83 -4.38 -3.22
C ARG A 19 0.32 -4.47 -3.12
N ALA A 20 -0.18 -5.28 -2.19
CA ALA A 20 -1.61 -5.54 -2.05
C ALA A 20 -2.09 -5.47 -0.60
N PHE A 21 -3.32 -5.03 -0.43
CA PHE A 21 -4.12 -5.21 0.77
C PHE A 21 -5.35 -6.01 0.37
N ILE A 22 -5.59 -7.16 0.98
CA ILE A 22 -6.69 -8.05 0.61
C ILE A 22 -7.63 -8.21 1.81
N ALA A 23 -8.86 -7.75 1.68
CA ALA A 23 -9.96 -7.98 2.62
C ALA A 23 -10.99 -8.92 1.97
N ALA A 24 -10.86 -10.21 2.26
CA ALA A 24 -11.70 -11.26 1.72
C ALA A 24 -11.68 -12.48 2.66
N PRO A 25 -12.58 -13.48 2.51
CA PRO A 25 -12.51 -14.70 3.29
C PRO A 25 -11.16 -15.37 3.08
N ARG A 26 -10.53 -15.88 4.16
CA ARG A 26 -9.19 -16.46 4.12
C ARG A 26 -9.02 -17.52 3.02
N GLY A 27 -10.09 -18.24 2.68
CA GLY A 27 -10.11 -19.23 1.59
C GLY A 27 -9.75 -18.68 0.21
N ARG A 28 -9.91 -17.37 -0.06
CA ARG A 28 -9.54 -16.75 -1.35
C ARG A 28 -8.05 -16.73 -1.61
N THR A 29 -7.25 -16.69 -0.55
CA THR A 29 -5.78 -16.62 -0.65
C THR A 29 -5.10 -17.88 -0.12
N ASP A 30 -5.87 -18.91 0.24
CA ASP A 30 -5.30 -20.13 0.80
C ASP A 30 -4.59 -20.99 -0.24
N GLY A 31 -3.50 -21.63 0.18
CA GLY A 31 -2.62 -22.38 -0.73
C GLY A 31 -1.86 -21.53 -1.78
N THR A 32 -2.08 -20.21 -1.83
CA THR A 32 -1.40 -19.30 -2.77
C THR A 32 -0.28 -18.54 -2.06
N SER A 33 0.95 -18.69 -2.53
CA SER A 33 2.07 -17.88 -2.03
C SER A 33 1.96 -16.45 -2.56
N LEU A 34 1.76 -15.49 -1.66
CA LEU A 34 1.79 -14.06 -1.95
C LEU A 34 3.19 -13.46 -1.73
N SER A 35 4.21 -14.30 -1.51
CA SER A 35 5.61 -13.92 -1.32
C SER A 35 5.86 -12.88 -0.22
N GLY A 36 4.97 -12.80 0.79
CA GLY A 36 5.04 -11.77 1.83
C GLY A 36 4.74 -10.34 1.35
N ARG A 37 4.14 -10.19 0.17
CA ARG A 37 3.90 -8.88 -0.49
C ARG A 37 2.47 -8.36 -0.32
N SER A 38 1.77 -8.79 0.73
CA SER A 38 0.36 -8.43 0.94
C SER A 38 -0.01 -8.31 2.41
N PHE A 39 -0.81 -7.29 2.74
CA PHE A 39 -1.61 -7.27 3.96
C PHE A 39 -2.86 -8.14 3.76
N LEU A 40 -3.18 -9.00 4.72
CA LEU A 40 -4.32 -9.91 4.66
C LEU A 40 -5.28 -9.64 5.82
N HIS A 41 -6.54 -9.41 5.50
CA HIS A 41 -7.64 -9.29 6.44
C HIS A 41 -8.71 -10.33 6.09
N SER A 42 -8.95 -11.28 7.00
CA SER A 42 -10.04 -12.24 6.85
C SER A 42 -11.37 -11.53 7.08
N TYR A 43 -12.14 -11.36 6.02
CA TYR A 43 -13.39 -10.59 6.04
C TYR A 43 -14.47 -11.29 5.22
N ASP A 44 -15.63 -11.52 5.83
CA ASP A 44 -16.82 -12.09 5.17
C ASP A 44 -17.94 -11.04 5.18
N TRP A 45 -18.22 -10.47 4.01
CA TRP A 45 -19.22 -9.41 3.85
C TRP A 45 -20.65 -9.91 4.05
N GLN A 46 -20.92 -11.20 3.88
CA GLN A 46 -22.26 -11.76 4.07
C GLN A 46 -22.63 -11.82 5.56
N ALA A 47 -21.61 -11.94 6.42
CA ALA A 47 -21.77 -11.88 7.88
C ALA A 47 -21.81 -10.43 8.42
N ASP A 48 -21.31 -9.45 7.67
CA ASP A 48 -21.24 -8.03 8.08
C ASP A 48 -22.53 -7.26 7.77
N LYS A 49 -23.55 -7.49 8.59
CA LYS A 49 -24.83 -6.79 8.47
C LYS A 49 -24.66 -5.28 8.63
N GLY A 50 -24.93 -4.54 7.56
CA GLY A 50 -24.78 -3.08 7.54
C GLY A 50 -23.36 -2.59 7.25
N PHE A 51 -22.43 -3.49 6.92
CA PHE A 51 -21.08 -3.14 6.44
C PHE A 51 -20.21 -2.35 7.42
N GLY A 52 -20.44 -2.51 8.73
CA GLY A 52 -19.69 -1.79 9.76
C GLY A 52 -18.24 -2.26 9.87
N VAL A 53 -17.98 -3.55 9.63
CA VAL A 53 -16.62 -4.10 9.60
C VAL A 53 -15.90 -3.66 8.33
N LEU A 54 -16.58 -3.63 7.18
CA LEU A 54 -16.05 -3.07 5.94
C LEU A 54 -15.65 -1.60 6.10
N GLU A 55 -16.53 -0.80 6.72
CA GLU A 55 -16.26 0.60 7.01
C GLU A 55 -15.03 0.76 7.91
N LEU A 56 -14.92 -0.05 8.96
CA LEU A 56 -13.72 -0.07 9.80
C LEU A 56 -12.46 -0.45 9.01
N ILE A 57 -12.53 -1.47 8.15
CA ILE A 57 -11.40 -1.91 7.31
C ILE A 57 -10.92 -0.78 6.38
N LEU A 58 -11.84 -0.11 5.69
CA LEU A 58 -11.52 0.98 4.75
C LEU A 58 -11.00 2.23 5.45
N THR A 59 -11.49 2.54 6.66
CA THR A 59 -11.17 3.78 7.37
C THR A 59 -9.96 3.67 8.31
N ALA A 60 -9.56 2.47 8.72
CA ALA A 60 -8.42 2.28 9.61
C ALA A 60 -7.29 1.43 8.99
N PRO A 61 -7.40 0.09 8.84
CA PRO A 61 -6.35 -0.72 8.24
C PRO A 61 -5.87 -0.26 6.86
N VAL A 62 -6.78 0.11 5.95
CA VAL A 62 -6.40 0.60 4.62
C VAL A 62 -5.66 1.93 4.70
N VAL A 63 -6.06 2.83 5.61
CA VAL A 63 -5.37 4.10 5.83
C VAL A 63 -3.95 3.87 6.35
N VAL A 64 -3.77 2.96 7.32
CA VAL A 64 -2.44 2.58 7.81
C VAL A 64 -1.58 1.97 6.69
N ALA A 65 -2.13 1.03 5.92
CA ALA A 65 -1.44 0.42 4.79
C ALA A 65 -1.07 1.46 3.71
N SER A 66 -1.91 2.48 3.53
CA SER A 66 -1.64 3.58 2.60
C SER A 66 -0.41 4.39 3.00
N TRP A 67 -0.28 4.75 4.29
CA TRP A 67 0.86 5.54 4.76
C TRP A 67 2.17 4.77 4.60
N ILE A 68 2.15 3.48 4.93
CA ILE A 68 3.30 2.59 4.73
C ILE A 68 3.65 2.54 3.25
N SER A 69 2.70 2.19 2.38
CA SER A 69 2.96 2.05 0.94
C SER A 69 3.42 3.35 0.31
N LEU A 70 2.86 4.51 0.68
CA LEU A 70 3.24 5.81 0.13
C LEU A 70 4.63 6.24 0.60
N GLN A 71 5.03 5.88 1.82
CA GLN A 71 6.38 6.16 2.30
C GLN A 71 7.43 5.38 1.49
N TYR A 72 7.18 4.10 1.21
CA TYR A 72 8.03 3.30 0.31
C TYR A 72 8.00 3.86 -1.12
N TYR A 73 6.82 4.12 -1.67
CA TYR A 73 6.66 4.67 -3.03
C TYR A 73 7.42 5.99 -3.21
N GLY A 74 7.20 6.97 -2.34
CA GLY A 74 7.89 8.26 -2.42
C GLY A 74 9.39 8.12 -2.30
N SER A 75 9.85 7.33 -1.32
CA SER A 75 11.28 7.08 -1.09
C SER A 75 11.95 6.38 -2.28
N THR A 76 11.22 5.55 -3.05
CA THR A 76 11.73 4.89 -4.25
C THR A 76 11.66 5.79 -5.49
N VAL A 77 10.56 6.53 -5.70
CA VAL A 77 10.35 7.34 -6.93
C VAL A 77 11.26 8.56 -6.98
N ALA A 78 11.38 9.28 -5.85
CA ALA A 78 12.27 10.44 -5.75
C ALA A 78 13.02 10.42 -4.42
N PRO A 79 14.05 9.55 -4.27
CA PRO A 79 14.78 9.36 -3.02
C PRO A 79 15.40 10.65 -2.46
N ASP A 80 15.83 11.56 -3.34
CA ASP A 80 16.43 12.83 -2.91
C ASP A 80 15.42 13.80 -2.31
N LEU A 81 14.14 13.71 -2.70
CA LEU A 81 13.08 14.61 -2.23
C LEU A 81 12.26 13.99 -1.10
N PHE A 82 11.85 12.73 -1.26
CA PHE A 82 10.95 12.04 -0.35
C PHE A 82 11.62 10.94 0.46
N GLY A 83 12.91 10.68 0.25
CA GLY A 83 13.67 9.66 0.97
C GLY A 83 14.35 10.17 2.24
N GLY A 84 14.86 9.20 2.99
CA GLY A 84 15.63 9.39 4.21
C GLY A 84 17.10 9.74 3.96
N GLY A 85 17.62 9.57 2.75
CA GLY A 85 19.06 9.61 2.48
C GLY A 85 19.79 8.37 3.03
N ASN A 86 21.08 8.48 3.29
CA ASN A 86 21.90 7.39 3.81
C ASN A 86 21.72 7.22 5.32
N LYS A 87 21.23 6.05 5.76
CA LYS A 87 21.00 5.73 7.18
C LYS A 87 22.25 5.92 8.05
N LEU A 88 23.45 5.63 7.51
CA LEU A 88 24.71 5.75 8.24
C LEU A 88 25.05 7.19 8.62
N LEU A 89 24.47 8.16 7.92
CA LEU A 89 24.68 9.58 8.14
C LEU A 89 23.53 10.23 8.92
N HIS A 90 22.55 9.46 9.38
CA HIS A 90 21.39 10.00 10.09
C HIS A 90 21.78 10.60 11.44
N ASN A 91 21.44 11.87 11.62
CA ASN A 91 21.52 12.56 12.89
C ASN A 91 20.10 12.89 13.39
N VAL A 92 19.73 12.38 14.56
CA VAL A 92 18.42 12.66 15.17
C VAL A 92 18.36 14.12 15.58
N ALA A 93 17.39 14.85 15.04
CA ALA A 93 17.19 16.26 15.31
C ALA A 93 15.99 16.45 16.24
N GLY A 94 16.24 16.80 17.50
CA GLY A 94 15.20 17.20 18.47
C GLY A 94 14.13 16.15 18.77
N GLY A 95 14.34 14.88 18.40
CA GLY A 95 13.33 13.81 18.50
C GLY A 95 12.15 13.96 17.54
N ILE A 96 12.19 14.93 16.63
CA ILE A 96 11.11 15.24 15.67
C ILE A 96 11.41 14.76 14.25
N GLY A 97 12.65 14.35 13.97
CA GLY A 97 13.05 13.82 12.67
C GLY A 97 14.55 13.53 12.59
N VAL A 98 15.02 13.28 11.38
CA VAL A 98 16.44 13.02 11.08
C VAL A 98 16.98 13.97 10.03
N LEU A 99 18.24 14.36 10.18
CA LEU A 99 19.06 15.01 9.16
C LEU A 99 20.01 14.00 8.54
N GLU A 100 20.45 14.25 7.31
CA GLU A 100 21.53 13.49 6.68
C GLU A 100 22.84 14.28 6.77
N GLY A 101 23.78 13.80 7.58
CA GLY A 101 25.02 14.51 7.87
C GLY A 101 24.84 15.66 8.85
N ASN A 102 25.69 16.68 8.75
CA ASN A 102 25.82 17.72 9.78
C ASN A 102 24.78 18.86 9.67
N GLY A 103 23.80 18.79 8.77
CA GLY A 103 22.81 19.85 8.56
C GLY A 103 21.82 19.54 7.43
N GLY A 104 21.08 20.56 6.99
CA GLY A 104 20.13 20.47 5.88
C GLY A 104 18.67 20.36 6.32
N ASN A 105 17.82 19.94 5.39
CA ASN A 105 16.39 19.74 5.64
C ASN A 105 16.17 18.40 6.37
N LEU A 106 15.10 18.33 7.16
CA LEU A 106 14.64 17.05 7.70
C LEU A 106 14.31 16.09 6.56
N ARG A 107 14.69 14.82 6.74
CA ARG A 107 14.46 13.74 5.78
C ARG A 107 13.29 12.87 6.27
N PRO A 108 12.07 13.04 5.73
CA PRO A 108 10.86 12.38 6.25
C PRO A 108 10.69 10.93 5.77
N GLY A 109 11.47 10.51 4.78
CA GLY A 109 11.34 9.22 4.11
C GLY A 109 12.11 8.07 4.73
N LEU A 110 12.09 6.95 4.01
CA LEU A 110 12.89 5.78 4.32
C LEU A 110 14.32 5.96 3.82
N PRO A 111 15.34 5.52 4.59
CA PRO A 111 16.70 5.56 4.12
C PRO A 111 16.92 4.64 2.92
N TRP A 112 17.94 4.93 2.12
CA TRP A 112 18.30 4.16 0.92
C TRP A 112 18.40 2.65 1.19
N GLN A 113 18.99 2.27 2.33
CA GLN A 113 19.17 0.87 2.74
C GLN A 113 17.86 0.12 3.06
N SER A 114 16.75 0.83 3.28
CA SER A 114 15.43 0.23 3.49
C SER A 114 14.69 -0.06 2.19
N ILE A 115 15.16 0.49 1.06
CA ILE A 115 14.52 0.33 -0.25
C ILE A 115 15.43 -0.28 -1.32
N HIS A 116 16.74 -0.36 -1.09
CA HIS A 116 17.72 -0.81 -2.07
C HIS A 116 18.82 -1.66 -1.40
N ASP A 117 19.22 -2.76 -2.04
CA ASP A 117 20.23 -3.69 -1.50
C ASP A 117 21.66 -3.46 -2.04
N GLY A 118 21.78 -2.60 -3.06
CA GLY A 118 23.03 -2.29 -3.75
C GLY A 118 23.02 -2.74 -5.21
N GLU A 119 22.16 -3.68 -5.55
CA GLU A 119 21.94 -4.17 -6.93
C GLU A 119 20.58 -3.72 -7.48
N GLY A 120 19.53 -3.71 -6.66
CA GLY A 120 18.21 -3.28 -7.08
C GLY A 120 17.27 -2.87 -5.94
N TYR A 121 16.11 -2.36 -6.35
CA TYR A 121 15.05 -1.97 -5.43
C TYR A 121 14.38 -3.20 -4.80
N GLN A 122 14.22 -3.15 -3.47
CA GLN A 122 13.45 -4.11 -2.69
C GLN A 122 11.96 -3.72 -2.61
N HIS A 123 11.64 -2.47 -2.97
CA HIS A 123 10.28 -2.01 -3.19
C HIS A 123 10.19 -1.32 -4.54
N ASP A 124 9.43 -1.91 -5.47
CA ASP A 124 9.14 -1.31 -6.77
C ASP A 124 8.38 0.02 -6.59
N PRO A 125 8.53 1.01 -7.47
CA PRO A 125 7.79 2.28 -7.39
C PRO A 125 6.31 2.10 -7.80
N LEU A 126 5.57 1.33 -6.99
CA LEU A 126 4.17 1.00 -7.20
C LEU A 126 3.28 1.58 -6.10
N ARG A 127 1.99 1.71 -6.42
CA ARG A 127 0.95 2.12 -5.47
C ARG A 127 0.16 0.89 -5.02
N LEU A 128 -0.26 0.89 -3.75
CA LEU A 128 -0.96 -0.25 -3.14
C LEU A 128 -2.28 -0.55 -3.87
N SER A 129 -2.51 -1.82 -4.17
CA SER A 129 -3.82 -2.33 -4.61
C SER A 129 -4.64 -2.82 -3.42
N VAL A 130 -5.74 -2.14 -3.11
CA VAL A 130 -6.72 -2.53 -2.11
C VAL A 130 -7.78 -3.40 -2.80
N ILE A 131 -7.79 -4.69 -2.48
CA ILE A 131 -8.68 -5.69 -3.04
C ILE A 131 -9.69 -6.10 -1.96
N VAL A 132 -10.97 -5.94 -2.24
CA VAL A 132 -12.04 -6.20 -1.27
C VAL A 132 -13.11 -7.08 -1.89
N GLU A 133 -13.47 -8.17 -1.22
CA GLU A 133 -14.67 -8.94 -1.55
C GLU A 133 -15.87 -8.35 -0.80
N ALA A 134 -16.58 -7.44 -1.47
CA ALA A 134 -17.80 -6.80 -0.97
C ALA A 134 -18.60 -6.18 -2.13
N PRO A 135 -19.92 -5.91 -1.94
CA PRO A 135 -20.69 -5.14 -2.90
C PRO A 135 -20.09 -3.75 -3.14
N ARG A 136 -20.01 -3.34 -4.42
CA ARG A 136 -19.48 -2.01 -4.80
C ARG A 136 -20.32 -0.89 -4.22
N GLU A 137 -21.62 -1.13 -4.10
CA GLU A 137 -22.61 -0.20 -3.57
C GLU A 137 -22.29 0.10 -2.10
N ALA A 138 -21.89 -0.91 -1.32
CA ALA A 138 -21.47 -0.75 0.06
C ALA A 138 -20.15 0.03 0.18
N MET A 139 -19.14 -0.31 -0.63
CA MET A 139 -17.87 0.44 -0.67
C MET A 139 -18.09 1.89 -1.09
N THR A 140 -18.94 2.12 -2.09
CA THR A 140 -19.31 3.45 -2.59
C THR A 140 -19.98 4.29 -1.53
N ASP A 141 -20.95 3.71 -0.82
CA ASP A 141 -21.65 4.35 0.29
C ASP A 141 -20.69 4.75 1.41
N ILE A 142 -19.76 3.88 1.80
CA ILE A 142 -18.71 4.19 2.77
C ILE A 142 -17.80 5.33 2.28
N LEU A 143 -17.30 5.26 1.04
CA LEU A 143 -16.44 6.32 0.48
C LEU A 143 -17.17 7.67 0.39
N SER A 144 -18.50 7.66 0.19
CA SER A 144 -19.30 8.89 0.21
C SER A 144 -19.34 9.55 1.59
N ARG A 145 -19.33 8.76 2.67
CA ARG A 145 -19.29 9.23 4.06
C ARG A 145 -17.89 9.65 4.53
N HIS A 146 -16.84 9.15 3.87
CA HIS A 146 -15.44 9.39 4.27
C HIS A 146 -14.61 10.08 3.17
N PRO A 147 -14.76 11.40 2.98
CA PRO A 147 -14.08 12.14 1.92
C PRO A 147 -12.55 12.00 1.92
N ALA A 148 -11.92 11.92 3.10
CA ALA A 148 -10.47 11.75 3.21
C ALA A 148 -9.99 10.38 2.70
N VAL A 149 -10.74 9.31 2.98
CA VAL A 149 -10.45 7.97 2.46
C VAL A 149 -10.70 7.92 0.97
N ARG A 150 -11.82 8.49 0.51
CA ARG A 150 -12.13 8.63 -0.91
C ARG A 150 -11.02 9.35 -1.67
N ALA A 151 -10.45 10.42 -1.12
CA ALA A 151 -9.37 11.16 -1.74
C ALA A 151 -8.10 10.31 -2.03
N LEU A 152 -7.86 9.24 -1.25
CA LEU A 152 -6.76 8.30 -1.54
C LEU A 152 -6.97 7.57 -2.86
N PHE A 153 -8.22 7.24 -3.20
CA PHE A 153 -8.59 6.56 -4.44
C PHE A 153 -8.84 7.54 -5.58
N ASP A 154 -9.52 8.66 -5.32
CA ASP A 154 -9.84 9.68 -6.34
C ASP A 154 -8.57 10.31 -6.94
N ASN A 155 -7.53 10.52 -6.12
CA ASN A 155 -6.25 11.05 -6.58
C ASN A 155 -5.28 9.95 -7.07
N GLY A 156 -5.74 8.69 -7.08
CA GLY A 156 -4.94 7.55 -7.52
C GLY A 156 -3.77 7.21 -6.60
N TRP A 157 -3.73 7.68 -5.36
CA TRP A 157 -2.68 7.30 -4.39
C TRP A 157 -2.74 5.81 -4.04
N LEU A 158 -3.93 5.21 -4.11
CA LEU A 158 -4.18 3.78 -4.01
C LEU A 158 -5.11 3.33 -5.15
N HIS A 159 -5.06 2.04 -5.47
CA HIS A 159 -6.06 1.41 -6.33
C HIS A 159 -7.09 0.68 -5.48
N LEU A 160 -8.37 0.77 -5.83
CA LEU A 160 -9.44 -0.01 -5.21
C LEU A 160 -10.04 -0.97 -6.24
N ILE A 161 -10.09 -2.25 -5.89
CA ILE A 161 -10.54 -3.34 -6.75
C ILE A 161 -11.58 -4.17 -5.99
N ALA A 162 -12.76 -4.35 -6.59
CA ALA A 162 -13.80 -5.23 -6.08
C ALA A 162 -13.57 -6.66 -6.60
N MET A 163 -13.45 -7.59 -5.67
CA MET A 163 -13.48 -9.02 -5.91
C MET A 163 -14.93 -9.51 -5.85
N ASP A 164 -15.34 -10.35 -6.80
CA ASP A 164 -16.68 -10.95 -6.80
C ASP A 164 -16.77 -12.19 -5.90
N GLY A 165 -17.99 -12.75 -5.78
CA GLY A 165 -18.26 -13.95 -4.98
C GLY A 165 -17.61 -15.24 -5.52
N GLU A 166 -16.99 -15.21 -6.70
CA GLU A 166 -16.19 -16.33 -7.23
C GLU A 166 -14.69 -16.14 -6.97
N GLY A 167 -14.28 -14.97 -6.47
CA GLY A 167 -12.89 -14.62 -6.18
C GLY A 167 -12.17 -13.94 -7.34
N LYS A 168 -12.88 -13.54 -8.39
CA LYS A 168 -12.32 -12.82 -9.54
C LYS A 168 -12.28 -11.32 -9.26
N LEU A 169 -11.19 -10.67 -9.69
CA LEU A 169 -11.09 -9.22 -9.72
C LEU A 169 -12.00 -8.69 -10.83
N ALA A 170 -13.18 -8.21 -10.45
CA ALA A 170 -14.26 -7.95 -11.40
C ALA A 170 -14.40 -6.47 -11.74
N TRP A 171 -14.11 -5.57 -10.79
CA TRP A 171 -14.29 -4.14 -10.99
C TRP A 171 -13.14 -3.34 -10.38
N ARG A 172 -12.79 -2.25 -11.05
CA ARG A 172 -11.83 -1.26 -10.56
C ARG A 172 -12.54 0.06 -10.31
N TYR A 173 -12.25 0.70 -9.19
CA TYR A 173 -12.74 2.05 -8.92
C TYR A 173 -12.09 3.06 -9.90
N ASP A 174 -12.90 3.89 -10.56
CA ASP A 174 -12.44 4.95 -11.47
C ASP A 174 -12.98 6.33 -11.03
N ARG A 175 -12.56 6.74 -9.83
CA ARG A 175 -12.77 8.08 -9.27
C ARG A 175 -14.25 8.48 -9.14
N ASN A 176 -14.52 9.51 -8.36
CA ASN A 176 -15.87 10.10 -8.26
C ASN A 176 -17.00 9.10 -7.96
N LEU A 177 -16.70 8.06 -7.18
CA LEU A 177 -17.62 6.95 -6.86
C LEU A 177 -18.00 6.06 -8.07
N GLY A 178 -17.27 6.17 -9.18
CA GLY A 178 -17.41 5.36 -10.39
C GLY A 178 -16.62 4.04 -10.32
N TRP A 179 -17.08 3.06 -11.10
CA TRP A 179 -16.45 1.75 -11.23
C TRP A 179 -16.43 1.31 -12.69
N GLU A 180 -15.31 0.73 -13.12
CA GLU A 180 -15.11 0.14 -14.43
C GLU A 180 -15.03 -1.39 -14.31
N SER A 181 -15.64 -2.11 -15.25
CA SER A 181 -15.47 -3.57 -15.33
C SER A 181 -14.05 -3.91 -15.76
N MET A 182 -13.49 -4.95 -15.16
CA MET A 182 -12.17 -5.50 -15.51
C MET A 182 -12.26 -6.63 -16.54
N ASP A 183 -13.42 -6.86 -17.16
CA ASP A 183 -13.61 -7.87 -18.20
C ASP A 183 -12.88 -7.49 -19.50
N GLY A 184 -11.66 -8.00 -19.64
CA GLY A 184 -11.09 -8.52 -20.90
C GLY A 184 -10.92 -7.59 -22.11
N THR A 185 -11.32 -6.33 -22.06
CA THR A 185 -11.03 -5.37 -23.13
C THR A 185 -10.04 -4.35 -22.58
N PRO A 186 -8.77 -4.31 -23.06
CA PRO A 186 -7.90 -3.22 -22.71
C PRO A 186 -8.58 -1.94 -23.21
N ALA A 187 -9.02 -1.08 -22.29
CA ALA A 187 -9.40 0.28 -22.64
C ALA A 187 -8.17 0.90 -23.31
N ALA A 188 -8.27 1.10 -24.63
CA ALA A 188 -7.25 1.78 -25.40
C ALA A 188 -7.05 3.18 -24.79
N GLY A 189 -5.86 3.41 -24.25
CA GLY A 189 -5.39 4.71 -23.80
C GLY A 189 -5.80 5.06 -22.38
N HIS A 190 -4.94 4.74 -21.42
CA HIS A 190 -4.14 5.74 -20.70
C HIS A 190 -2.91 4.99 -20.20
N ALA A 191 -1.80 5.10 -20.94
CA ALA A 191 -0.50 4.85 -20.35
C ALA A 191 -0.40 5.79 -19.14
N MET A 192 -0.40 5.24 -17.94
CA MET A 192 0.02 6.00 -16.78
C MET A 192 1.49 6.34 -17.01
N ALA A 193 1.73 7.53 -17.55
CA ALA A 193 3.05 8.11 -17.63
C ALA A 193 3.56 8.27 -16.20
N ALA A 194 4.57 7.48 -15.87
CA ALA A 194 5.56 7.88 -14.90
C ALA A 194 6.45 8.90 -15.61
N GLU A 195 6.25 10.18 -15.30
CA GLU A 195 7.30 11.21 -15.36
C GLU A 195 7.55 11.70 -13.93
#